data_AF-A0A4U0WFN4-F1
#
_entry.id   AF-A0A4U0WFN4-F1
#
_cell.length_a   1.000
_cell.length_b   1.000
_cell.length_c   1.000
_cell.angle_alpha   90.00
_cell.angle_beta   90.00
_cell.angle_gamma   90.00
#
_symmetry.space_group_name_H-M   'P 1'
#
loop_
_entity.id
_entity.type
_entity.pdbx_description
1 polymer ?
#
loop_
_entity_poly.entity_id
_entity_poly.type
_entity_poly.pdbx_seq_one_letter_code
_entity_poly.pdbx_strand_id
1 'polypeptide(L)'
;YEYSTRQAYGAAAAWSDAAPLNATFWHAVTEAMERNNSLVQMFNTYQGRMSVKSPNCTSAACANAKVCYMRSGSVALGLQCPRGFASVQSPYTGT
;
A
#
# COMPACT_ATOMS: atom_id res chain seq x y z
N TYR A 1 11.43 -7.93 -15.48
CA TYR A 1 10.54 -6.76 -15.25
C TYR A 1 9.57 -7.15 -14.15
N GLU A 2 9.36 -6.29 -13.14
CA GLU A 2 8.50 -6.61 -11.99
C GLU A 2 7.07 -6.11 -12.20
N TYR A 3 6.86 -4.78 -12.34
CA TYR A 3 5.56 -4.19 -12.66
C TYR A 3 5.69 -2.74 -13.15
N SER A 4 4.59 -2.18 -13.65
CA SER A 4 4.43 -0.74 -13.95
C SER A 4 3.41 -0.16 -12.99
N THR A 5 3.81 0.87 -12.25
CA THR A 5 2.92 1.58 -11.32
C THR A 5 1.69 2.15 -12.00
N ARG A 6 1.83 2.66 -13.23
CA ARG A 6 0.70 3.18 -14.01
C ARG A 6 -0.29 2.07 -14.35
N GLN A 7 0.20 0.93 -14.84
CA GLN A 7 -0.66 -0.21 -15.17
C GLN A 7 -1.31 -0.80 -13.92
N ALA A 8 -0.60 -0.85 -12.80
CA ALA A 8 -1.08 -1.43 -11.56
C ALA A 8 -2.16 -0.57 -10.87
N TYR A 9 -1.95 0.75 -10.80
CA TYR A 9 -2.79 1.63 -9.96
C TYR A 9 -3.51 2.75 -10.71
N GLY A 10 -3.14 3.04 -11.96
CA GLY A 10 -3.66 4.19 -12.71
C GLY A 10 -5.18 4.18 -12.85
N ALA A 11 -5.75 3.03 -13.25
CA ALA A 11 -7.20 2.88 -13.38
C ALA A 11 -7.94 3.07 -12.04
N ALA A 12 -7.42 2.48 -10.96
CA ALA A 12 -8.01 2.60 -9.63
C ALA A 12 -7.96 4.03 -9.06
N ALA A 13 -6.91 4.77 -9.40
CA ALA A 13 -6.76 6.19 -9.06
C ALA A 13 -7.45 7.14 -10.05
N ALA A 14 -8.19 6.62 -11.05
CA ALA A 14 -8.78 7.40 -12.14
C ALA A 14 -7.77 8.38 -12.78
N TRP A 15 -6.53 7.93 -12.96
CA TRP A 15 -5.42 8.79 -13.35
C TRP A 15 -5.17 8.78 -14.86
N SER A 16 -4.96 9.96 -15.44
CA SER A 16 -4.66 10.10 -16.86
C SER A 16 -3.31 9.47 -17.24
N ASP A 17 -3.26 8.81 -18.39
CA ASP A 17 -2.05 8.16 -18.92
C ASP A 17 -0.89 9.12 -19.19
N ALA A 18 -1.19 10.37 -19.52
CA ALA A 18 -0.20 11.40 -19.76
C ALA A 18 0.20 12.16 -18.47
N ALA A 19 -0.59 12.05 -17.40
CA ALA A 19 -0.34 12.77 -16.16
C ALA A 19 0.83 12.15 -15.37
N PRO A 20 1.71 12.96 -14.75
CA PRO A 20 2.83 12.44 -13.97
C PRO A 20 2.35 11.67 -12.72
N LEU A 21 3.13 10.71 -12.26
CA LEU A 21 2.87 9.95 -11.03
C LEU A 21 3.41 10.72 -9.81
N ASN A 22 2.71 11.81 -9.46
CA ASN A 22 3.11 12.75 -8.40
C ASN A 22 2.45 12.42 -7.04
N ALA A 23 2.57 13.33 -6.06
CA ALA A 23 1.97 13.14 -4.73
C ALA A 23 0.44 12.99 -4.77
N THR A 24 -0.25 13.75 -5.65
CA THR A 24 -1.71 13.65 -5.80
C THR A 24 -2.15 12.31 -6.40
N PHE A 25 -1.32 11.70 -7.26
CA PHE A 25 -1.55 10.32 -7.72
C PHE A 25 -1.53 9.35 -6.53
N TRP A 26 -0.48 9.38 -5.71
CA TRP A 26 -0.38 8.47 -4.57
C TRP A 26 -1.47 8.71 -3.53
N HIS A 27 -1.90 9.96 -3.34
CA HIS A 27 -3.07 10.26 -2.53
C HIS A 27 -4.33 9.55 -3.06
N ALA A 28 -4.66 9.71 -4.35
CA ALA A 28 -5.80 9.04 -4.98
C ALA A 28 -5.71 7.50 -4.92
N VAL A 29 -4.50 6.94 -5.08
CA VAL A 29 -4.26 5.49 -4.89
C VAL A 29 -4.63 5.06 -3.48
N THR A 30 -4.24 5.81 -2.45
CA THR A 30 -4.59 5.45 -1.06
C THR A 30 -6.09 5.58 -0.78
N GLU A 31 -6.79 6.54 -1.39
CA GLU A 31 -8.26 6.61 -1.29
C GLU A 31 -8.94 5.41 -1.97
N ALA A 32 -8.43 4.96 -3.11
CA ALA A 32 -8.91 3.75 -3.77
C ALA A 32 -8.66 2.49 -2.91
N MET A 33 -7.50 2.43 -2.26
CA MET A 33 -7.15 1.33 -1.33
C MET A 33 -8.10 1.23 -0.13
N GLU A 34 -8.60 2.35 0.40
CA GLU A 34 -9.60 2.35 1.48
C GLU A 34 -10.92 1.68 1.08
N ARG A 35 -11.23 1.69 -0.22
CA ARG A 35 -12.44 1.06 -0.78
C ARG A 35 -12.20 -0.34 -1.33
N ASN A 36 -10.94 -0.72 -1.55
CA ASN A 36 -10.57 -1.97 -2.20
C ASN A 36 -9.28 -2.56 -1.62
N ASN A 37 -9.45 -3.51 -0.69
CA ASN A 37 -8.35 -4.21 -0.03
C ASN A 37 -7.44 -4.98 -0.99
N SER A 38 -7.92 -5.39 -2.17
CA SER A 38 -7.08 -6.09 -3.16
C SER A 38 -5.97 -5.19 -3.70
N LEU A 39 -6.18 -3.86 -3.76
CA LEU A 39 -5.12 -2.91 -4.11
C LEU A 39 -4.03 -2.86 -3.05
N VAL A 40 -4.41 -3.00 -1.77
CA VAL A 40 -3.46 -3.07 -0.65
C VAL A 40 -2.68 -4.37 -0.68
N GLN A 41 -3.33 -5.50 -0.99
CA GLN A 41 -2.65 -6.78 -1.19
C GLN A 41 -1.63 -6.70 -2.33
N MET A 42 -2.01 -6.10 -3.45
CA MET A 42 -1.10 -5.88 -4.58
C MET A 42 0.08 -5.00 -4.18
N PHE A 43 -0.16 -3.90 -3.47
CA PHE A 43 0.90 -3.04 -2.92
C PHE A 43 1.82 -3.80 -1.96
N ASN A 44 1.26 -4.63 -1.09
CA ASN A 44 2.02 -5.47 -0.18
C ASN A 44 2.97 -6.43 -0.92
N THR A 45 2.47 -7.08 -1.99
CA THR A 45 3.27 -7.96 -2.84
C THR A 45 4.42 -7.21 -3.51
N TYR A 46 4.17 -6.03 -4.09
CA TYR A 46 5.23 -5.23 -4.71
C TYR A 46 6.19 -4.62 -3.69
N GLN A 47 5.73 -4.23 -2.50
CA GLN A 47 6.59 -3.79 -1.40
C GLN A 47 7.58 -4.91 -1.00
N GLY A 48 7.13 -6.16 -1.02
CA GLY A 48 7.93 -7.35 -0.77
C GLY A 48 8.80 -7.81 -1.95
N ARG A 49 8.86 -7.05 -3.05
CA ARG A 49 9.52 -7.44 -4.31
C ARG A 49 9.03 -8.78 -4.86
N MET A 50 7.74 -9.06 -4.73
CA MET A 50 7.09 -10.33 -5.09
C MET A 50 7.69 -11.57 -4.39
N SER A 51 8.42 -11.39 -3.29
CA SER A 51 9.03 -12.48 -2.55
C SER A 51 7.97 -13.35 -1.87
N VAL A 52 8.07 -14.67 -2.06
CA VAL A 52 7.22 -15.68 -1.39
C VAL A 52 7.39 -15.69 0.14
N LYS A 53 8.44 -15.04 0.66
CA LYS A 53 8.67 -14.90 2.11
C LYS A 53 7.90 -13.72 2.72
N SER A 54 7.31 -12.85 1.90
CA SER A 54 6.54 -11.72 2.41
C SER A 54 5.20 -12.21 2.96
N PRO A 55 4.77 -11.76 4.15
CA PRO A 55 3.46 -12.13 4.68
C PRO A 55 2.34 -11.54 3.81
N ASN A 56 1.25 -12.30 3.66
CA ASN A 56 0.07 -11.85 2.94
C ASN A 56 -0.75 -10.86 3.77
N CYS A 57 -1.13 -9.73 3.18
CA CYS A 57 -1.93 -8.68 3.82
C CYS A 57 -3.43 -8.89 3.55
N THR A 58 -4.05 -9.91 4.14
CA THR A 58 -5.45 -10.25 3.87
C THR A 58 -6.45 -9.68 4.88
N SER A 59 -6.00 -9.31 6.08
CA SER A 59 -6.87 -8.76 7.12
C SER A 59 -7.19 -7.29 6.90
N ALA A 60 -8.37 -6.85 7.38
CA ALA A 60 -8.75 -5.44 7.38
C ALA A 60 -7.78 -4.58 8.20
N ALA A 61 -7.25 -5.11 9.30
CA ALA A 61 -6.24 -4.44 10.12
C ALA A 61 -4.96 -4.18 9.33
N CYS A 62 -4.47 -5.16 8.56
CA CYS A 62 -3.31 -4.97 7.70
C CYS A 62 -3.60 -3.92 6.62
N ALA A 63 -4.77 -4.00 5.98
CA ALA A 63 -5.15 -3.06 4.94
C ALA A 63 -5.15 -1.60 5.45
N ASN A 64 -5.81 -1.38 6.59
CA ASN A 64 -5.83 -0.08 7.27
C ASN A 64 -4.41 0.38 7.64
N ALA A 65 -3.60 -0.51 8.22
CA ALA A 65 -2.24 -0.19 8.61
C ALA A 65 -1.37 0.27 7.42
N LYS A 66 -1.43 -0.45 6.29
CA LYS A 66 -0.66 -0.09 5.09
C LYS A 66 -1.06 1.28 4.56
N VAL A 67 -2.35 1.58 4.47
CA VAL A 67 -2.84 2.90 4.05
C VAL A 67 -2.35 3.99 5.02
N CYS A 68 -2.46 3.74 6.33
CA CYS A 68 -1.96 4.67 7.35
C CYS A 68 -0.46 4.94 7.21
N TYR A 69 0.36 3.90 7.00
CA TYR A 69 1.80 4.05 6.81
C TYR A 69 2.13 4.82 5.52
N MET A 70 1.42 4.56 4.41
CA MET A 70 1.61 5.30 3.17
C MET A 70 1.29 6.79 3.31
N ARG A 71 0.33 7.15 4.16
CA ARG A 71 -0.08 8.54 4.43
C ARG A 71 0.73 9.21 5.53
N SER A 72 1.58 8.47 6.24
CA SER A 72 2.39 8.99 7.33
C SER A 72 3.66 9.65 6.80
N GLY A 73 3.63 10.97 6.62
CA GLY A 73 4.79 11.76 6.18
C GLY A 73 5.83 12.05 7.26
N SER A 74 5.62 11.61 8.50
CA SER A 74 6.54 11.82 9.62
C SER A 74 6.54 10.64 10.60
N VAL A 75 7.61 10.53 11.39
CA VAL A 75 7.71 9.51 12.43
C VAL A 75 6.56 9.62 13.43
N ALA A 76 6.22 10.84 13.87
CA ALA A 76 5.15 11.05 14.84
C ALA A 76 3.78 10.56 14.35
N LEU A 77 3.49 10.71 13.04
CA LEU A 77 2.27 10.16 12.44
C LEU A 77 2.35 8.64 12.28
N GLY A 78 3.49 8.12 11.82
CA GLY A 78 3.67 6.68 11.66
C GLY A 78 3.57 5.90 12.97
N LEU A 79 3.91 6.52 14.11
CA LEU A 79 3.74 5.93 15.43
C LEU A 79 2.27 5.77 15.85
N GLN A 80 1.35 6.50 15.22
CA GLN A 80 -0.10 6.42 15.48
C GLN A 80 -0.78 5.33 14.65
N CYS A 81 -0.11 4.76 13.65
CA CYS A 81 -0.67 3.69 12.83
C CYS A 81 -0.75 2.34 13.56
N PRO A 82 -1.68 1.45 13.15
CA PRO A 82 -1.77 0.09 13.70
C PRO A 82 -0.44 -0.65 13.61
N ARG A 83 0.00 -1.22 14.73
CA ARG A 83 1.33 -1.84 14.88
C ARG A 83 1.34 -3.28 14.36
N GLY A 84 2.54 -3.79 14.08
CA GLY A 84 2.76 -5.18 13.67
C GLY A 84 2.64 -5.43 12.16
N PHE A 85 2.45 -4.39 11.35
CA PHE A 85 2.31 -4.48 9.88
C PHE A 85 3.36 -3.65 9.08
N ALA A 86 4.31 -3.02 9.78
CA ALA A 86 5.26 -2.08 9.17
C ALA A 86 6.29 -2.74 8.24
N SER A 87 6.63 -4.01 8.47
CA SER A 87 7.64 -4.77 7.71
C SER A 87 7.00 -5.89 6.91
N VAL A 88 7.40 -6.04 5.64
CA VAL A 88 7.08 -7.21 4.80
C VAL A 88 8.18 -8.28 4.81
N GLN A 89 9.25 -8.08 5.60
CA GLN A 89 10.39 -9.01 5.68
C GLN A 89 10.29 -9.99 6.86
N SER A 90 9.20 -9.91 7.63
CA SER A 90 8.94 -10.71 8.82
C SER A 90 7.44 -10.96 8.95
N PRO A 91 6.99 -12.02 9.65
CA PRO A 91 5.56 -12.26 9.89
C PRO A 91 4.86 -11.05 10.53
N TYR A 92 3.57 -10.88 10.22
CA TYR A 92 2.74 -9.88 10.87
C TYR A 92 2.37 -10.30 12.28
N THR A 93 2.46 -9.34 13.21
CA THR A 93 2.17 -9.54 14.64
C THR A 93 0.95 -8.74 15.11
N GLY A 94 0.39 -7.89 14.24
CA GLY A 94 -0.83 -7.13 14.53
C GLY A 94 -2.08 -7.97 14.31
N THR A 95 -3.15 -7.61 15.02
CA THR A 95 -4.50 -8.21 14.91
C THR A 95 -5.46 -7.27 14.22
#